data_AF-A0A917V837-F1
#
_entry.id   AF-A0A917V837-F1
#
_cell.length_a   1.000
_cell.length_b   1.000
_cell.length_c   1.000
_cell.angle_alpha   90.00
_cell.angle_beta   90.00
_cell.angle_gamma   90.00
#
_symmetry.space_group_name_H-M   'P 1'
#
loop_
_entity.id
_entity.type
_entity.pdbx_description
1 polymer ?
#
loop_
_entity_poly.entity_id
_entity_poly.type
_entity_poly.pdbx_seq_one_letter_code
_entity_poly.pdbx_strand_id
1 'polypeptide(L)'
;MPPRNRRTPGATLVDSIRRDLGDGIELDQRDLAILALVEATANDIARLETAAEQVLTDSGKLNPAMTELRLARAQLARLVGSLKLTADELPAPKSARHQYAANARWHRGA
;
A
#
# COMPACT_ATOMS: atom_id res chain seq x y z
N MET A 1 0.70 10.00 -34.58
CA MET A 1 1.49 9.35 -33.51
C MET A 1 0.59 9.24 -32.29
N PRO A 2 0.14 8.05 -31.88
CA PRO A 2 -0.69 7.91 -30.69
C PRO A 2 0.10 8.34 -29.43
N PRO A 3 -0.54 8.94 -28.42
CA PRO A 3 0.16 9.35 -27.21
C PRO A 3 0.70 8.13 -26.48
N ARG A 4 2.00 8.16 -26.15
CA ARG A 4 2.63 7.18 -25.26
C ARG A 4 1.88 7.23 -23.93
N ASN A 5 1.22 6.12 -23.56
CA ASN A 5 0.47 6.01 -22.32
C ASN A 5 1.41 6.26 -21.14
N ARG A 6 1.35 7.44 -20.53
CA ARG A 6 2.25 7.85 -19.44
C ARG A 6 1.82 7.07 -18.21
N ARG A 7 2.67 6.16 -17.72
CA ARG A 7 2.39 5.40 -16.50
C ARG A 7 2.17 6.36 -15.33
N THR A 8 1.23 6.02 -14.46
CA THR A 8 0.97 6.77 -13.24
C THR A 8 2.13 6.58 -12.25
N PRO A 9 2.34 7.51 -11.30
CA PRO A 9 3.34 7.35 -10.25
C PRO A 9 3.16 6.05 -9.46
N GLY A 10 1.92 5.68 -9.14
CA GLY A 10 1.59 4.44 -8.44
C GLY A 10 1.92 3.19 -9.26
N ALA A 11 1.58 3.16 -10.55
CA ALA A 11 1.93 2.04 -11.42
C ALA A 11 3.46 1.89 -11.54
N THR A 12 4.18 3.01 -11.59
CA THR A 12 5.66 3.00 -11.63
C THR A 12 6.25 2.45 -10.32
N LEU A 13 5.67 2.79 -9.18
CA LEU A 13 6.08 2.27 -7.87
C LEU A 13 5.83 0.76 -7.77
N VAL A 14 4.63 0.28 -8.13
CA VAL A 14 4.30 -1.15 -8.11
C VAL A 14 5.21 -1.95 -9.05
N ASP A 15 5.52 -1.42 -10.23
CA ASP A 15 6.47 -2.04 -11.14
C ASP A 15 7.91 -2.07 -10.59
N SER A 16 8.30 -1.10 -9.75
CA SER A 16 9.58 -1.17 -9.03
C SER A 16 9.55 -2.31 -8.01
N ILE A 17 8.53 -2.35 -7.15
CA ILE A 17 8.38 -3.38 -6.12
C ILE A 17 8.38 -4.78 -6.76
N ARG A 18 7.68 -4.95 -7.89
CA ARG A 18 7.64 -6.22 -8.62
C ARG A 18 8.97 -6.62 -9.25
N ARG A 19 9.82 -5.67 -9.64
CA ARG A 19 11.16 -5.95 -10.15
C ARG A 19 12.15 -6.28 -9.05
N ASP A 20 11.92 -5.73 -7.85
CA ASP A 20 12.75 -5.98 -6.68
C ASP A 20 12.40 -7.31 -5.98
N LEU A 21 11.25 -7.92 -6.31
CA LEU A 21 10.93 -9.29 -5.95
C LEU A 21 11.93 -10.24 -6.63
N GLY A 22 12.68 -10.99 -5.83
CA GLY A 22 13.60 -12.00 -6.34
C GLY A 22 12.87 -13.10 -7.11
N ASP A 23 13.63 -13.79 -7.98
CA ASP A 23 13.11 -14.91 -8.77
C ASP A 23 12.49 -15.98 -7.86
N GLY A 24 11.26 -16.39 -8.18
CA GLY A 24 10.53 -17.43 -7.44
C GLY A 24 9.65 -16.96 -6.28
N ILE A 25 9.56 -15.65 -6.00
CA ILE A 25 8.57 -15.13 -5.06
C ILE A 25 7.22 -14.95 -5.76
N GLU A 26 6.23 -15.74 -5.36
CA GLU A 26 4.84 -15.59 -5.79
C GLU A 26 4.05 -14.71 -4.82
N LEU A 27 3.35 -13.72 -5.35
CA LEU A 27 2.46 -12.85 -4.58
C LEU A 27 1.11 -13.53 -4.37
N ASP A 28 0.66 -13.60 -3.12
CA ASP A 28 -0.67 -14.12 -2.83
C ASP A 28 -1.77 -13.05 -3.11
N GLN A 29 -3.04 -13.44 -2.97
CA GLN A 29 -4.16 -12.52 -3.20
C GLN A 29 -4.16 -11.31 -2.26
N ARG A 30 -3.64 -11.47 -1.03
CA ARG A 30 -3.52 -10.39 -0.07
C ARG A 30 -2.45 -9.41 -0.52
N ASP A 31 -1.30 -9.90 -0.99
CA ASP A 31 -0.23 -9.06 -1.50
C ASP A 31 -0.68 -8.26 -2.73
N LEU A 32 -1.40 -8.91 -3.64
CA LEU A 32 -1.99 -8.23 -4.80
C LEU A 32 -2.98 -7.13 -4.39
N ALA A 33 -3.81 -7.37 -3.38
CA ALA A 33 -4.71 -6.36 -2.84
C ALA A 33 -3.95 -5.19 -2.18
N ILE A 34 -2.87 -5.48 -1.45
CA ILE A 34 -2.01 -4.44 -0.86
C ILE A 34 -1.32 -3.63 -1.97
N LEU A 35 -0.81 -4.26 -3.03
CA LEU A 35 -0.20 -3.55 -4.16
C LEU A 35 -1.20 -2.62 -4.87
N ALA A 36 -2.46 -3.03 -5.01
CA ALA A 36 -3.50 -2.14 -5.54
C ALA A 36 -3.74 -0.91 -4.65
N LEU A 37 -3.72 -1.09 -3.32
CA LEU A 37 -3.82 0.02 -2.37
C LEU A 37 -2.57 0.92 -2.39
N VAL A 38 -1.38 0.33 -2.55
CA VAL A 38 -0.11 1.07 -2.71
C VAL A 38 -0.16 1.93 -3.97
N GLU A 39 -0.59 1.38 -5.11
CA GLU A 39 -0.75 2.13 -6.35
C GLU A 39 -1.71 3.31 -6.19
N ALA A 40 -2.91 3.06 -5.64
CA ALA A 40 -3.91 4.10 -5.43
C ALA A 40 -3.38 5.21 -4.51
N THR A 41 -2.79 4.84 -3.37
CA THR A 41 -2.25 5.79 -2.39
C THR A 41 -1.10 6.60 -2.96
N ALA A 42 -0.22 6.01 -3.77
CA ALA A 42 0.87 6.72 -4.44
C ALA A 42 0.35 7.72 -5.49
N ASN A 43 -0.73 7.38 -6.21
CA ASN A 43 -1.39 8.32 -7.12
C ASN A 43 -2.04 9.49 -6.36
N ASP A 44 -2.65 9.22 -5.20
CA ASP A 44 -3.20 10.26 -4.32
C ASP A 44 -2.10 11.20 -3.79
N ILE A 45 -0.97 10.64 -3.35
CA ILE A 45 0.19 11.43 -2.92
C ILE A 45 0.65 12.36 -4.04
N ALA A 46 0.80 11.88 -5.28
CA ALA A 46 1.24 12.72 -6.39
C ALA A 46 0.25 13.87 -6.69
N ARG A 47 -1.06 13.62 -6.57
CA ARG A 47 -2.09 14.66 -6.69
C ARG A 47 -1.99 15.67 -5.54
N LEU A 48 -1.87 15.18 -4.31
CA LEU A 48 -1.78 15.99 -3.11
C LEU A 48 -0.49 16.83 -3.07
N GLU A 49 0.63 16.33 -3.58
CA GLU A 49 1.88 17.09 -3.70
C GLU A 49 1.71 18.32 -4.58
N THR A 50 0.93 18.20 -5.67
CA THR A 50 0.60 19.36 -6.52
C THR A 50 -0.32 20.33 -5.77
N ALA A 51 -1.29 19.84 -5.01
CA ALA A 51 -2.21 20.68 -4.23
C ALA A 51 -1.59 21.29 -2.95
N ALA A 52 -0.49 20.71 -2.46
CA ALA A 52 0.21 21.10 -1.24
C ALA A 52 1.49 21.90 -1.52
N GLU A 53 1.59 22.55 -2.69
CA GLU A 53 2.75 23.34 -3.11
C GLU A 53 3.14 24.40 -2.07
N GLN A 54 2.15 25.01 -1.40
CA GLN A 54 2.35 25.93 -0.29
C GLN A 54 1.84 25.35 1.03
N VAL A 55 2.63 25.57 2.09
CA VAL A 55 2.30 25.14 3.46
C VAL A 55 1.12 25.92 4.02
N LEU A 56 1.08 27.22 3.75
CA LEU A 56 -0.03 28.10 4.14
C LEU A 56 -0.84 28.46 2.89
N THR A 57 -2.13 28.65 3.08
CA THR A 57 -3.01 29.29 2.11
C THR A 57 -2.76 30.81 2.10
N ASP A 58 -3.29 31.51 1.10
CA ASP A 58 -3.24 32.98 1.03
C ASP A 58 -3.86 33.67 2.26
N SER A 59 -4.73 32.97 3.00
CA SER A 59 -5.32 33.44 4.26
C SER A 59 -4.42 33.24 5.49
N GLY A 60 -3.21 32.70 5.32
CA GLY A 60 -2.27 32.40 6.41
C GLY A 60 -2.60 31.12 7.21
N LYS A 61 -3.67 30.40 6.84
CA LYS A 61 -4.05 29.12 7.46
C LYS A 61 -3.28 27.95 6.84
N LEU A 62 -3.05 26.88 7.61
CA LEU A 62 -2.44 25.66 7.10
C LEU A 62 -3.25 25.08 5.92
N ASN A 63 -2.57 24.73 4.84
CA ASN A 63 -3.17 24.09 3.68
C ASN A 63 -3.72 22.70 4.05
N PRO A 64 -5.03 22.43 3.88
CA PRO A 64 -5.61 21.12 4.20
C PRO A 64 -4.95 19.95 3.44
N ALA A 65 -4.51 20.19 2.19
CA ALA A 65 -3.82 19.18 1.39
C ALA A 65 -2.51 18.71 2.04
N MET A 66 -1.86 19.56 2.85
CA MET A 66 -0.65 19.18 3.57
C MET A 66 -0.93 18.14 4.66
N THR A 67 -2.06 18.24 5.35
CA THR A 67 -2.47 17.27 6.37
C THR A 67 -2.80 15.93 5.72
N GLU A 68 -3.58 15.96 4.64
CA GLU A 68 -3.91 14.75 3.87
C GLU A 68 -2.66 14.10 3.27
N LEU A 69 -1.71 14.89 2.75
CA LEU A 69 -0.45 14.39 2.22
C LEU A 69 0.36 13.65 3.29
N ARG A 70 0.43 14.18 4.50
CA ARG A 70 1.11 13.51 5.63
C ARG A 70 0.44 12.20 5.99
N LEU A 71 -0.89 12.17 6.04
CA LEU A 71 -1.65 10.96 6.33
C LEU A 71 -1.45 9.90 5.24
N ALA A 72 -1.53 10.30 3.97
CA ALA A 72 -1.33 9.42 2.83
C ALA A 72 0.09 8.83 2.81
N ARG A 73 1.13 9.63 3.10
CA ARG A 73 2.51 9.13 3.23
C ARG A 73 2.67 8.13 4.38
N ALA A 74 2.05 8.40 5.54
CA ALA A 74 2.06 7.46 6.65
C ALA A 74 1.30 6.16 6.33
N GLN A 75 0.20 6.25 5.59
CA GLN A 75 -0.52 5.07 5.09
C GLN A 75 0.31 4.27 4.09
N LEU A 76 0.94 4.93 3.12
CA LEU A 76 1.80 4.28 2.14
C LEU A 76 2.94 3.52 2.83
N ALA A 77 3.62 4.13 3.81
CA ALA A 77 4.67 3.49 4.59
C ALA A 77 4.16 2.21 5.30
N ARG A 78 2.95 2.25 5.87
CA ARG A 78 2.33 1.07 6.51
C ARG A 78 1.96 -0.02 5.52
N LEU A 79 1.42 0.35 4.35
CA LEU A 79 1.06 -0.60 3.30
C LEU A 79 2.30 -1.30 2.76
N VAL A 80 3.35 -0.54 2.41
CA VAL A 80 4.61 -1.09 1.92
C VAL A 80 5.27 -1.98 2.97
N GLY A 81 5.34 -1.54 4.24
CA GLY A 81 5.89 -2.36 5.33
C GLY A 81 5.06 -3.59 5.69
N SER A 82 3.82 -3.70 5.18
CA SER A 82 2.98 -4.89 5.38
C SER A 82 3.18 -5.97 4.31
N LEU A 83 3.83 -5.63 3.19
CA LEU A 83 4.24 -6.59 2.17
C LEU A 83 5.39 -7.41 2.73
N LYS A 84 5.25 -8.74 2.71
CA LYS A 84 6.29 -9.65 3.16
C LYS A 84 7.17 -10.02 1.97
N LEU A 85 8.19 -9.22 1.74
CA LEU A 85 9.01 -9.30 0.52
C LEU A 85 10.25 -10.19 0.67
N THR A 86 10.52 -10.73 1.86
CA THR A 86 11.66 -11.65 2.09
C THR A 86 11.21 -13.04 2.54
N ALA A 87 11.93 -14.07 2.09
CA ALA A 87 11.67 -15.46 2.43
C ALA A 87 11.73 -15.74 3.95
N ASP A 88 12.54 -14.97 4.68
CA ASP A 88 12.68 -15.05 6.15
C ASP A 88 11.52 -14.38 6.92
N GLU A 89 10.73 -13.52 6.27
CA GLU A 89 9.59 -12.81 6.86
C GLU A 89 8.24 -13.48 6.56
N LEU A 90 8.22 -14.51 5.71
CA LEU A 90 7.05 -15.37 5.53
C LEU A 90 6.70 -15.98 6.90
N PRO A 91 5.50 -15.72 7.44
CA PRO A 91 5.14 -16.30 8.72
C PRO A 91 5.09 -17.81 8.52
N ALA A 92 5.82 -18.58 9.34
CA ALA A 92 5.69 -20.02 9.37
C ALA A 92 4.20 -20.37 9.32
N PRO A 93 3.76 -21.26 8.41
CA PRO A 93 2.34 -21.49 8.17
C PRO A 93 1.67 -21.80 9.51
N LYS A 94 0.74 -20.93 9.94
CA LYS A 94 0.01 -21.11 11.20
C LYS A 94 -0.58 -22.52 11.16
N SER A 95 -0.18 -23.38 12.09
CA SER A 95 -0.59 -24.77 12.03
C SER A 95 -2.13 -24.84 11.93
N ALA A 96 -2.63 -25.67 11.01
CA ALA A 96 -4.06 -25.78 10.72
C ALA A 96 -4.90 -26.01 12.00
N ARG A 97 -4.28 -26.63 13.01
CA ARG A 97 -4.84 -26.87 14.34
C ARG A 97 -5.19 -25.59 15.11
N HIS A 98 -4.38 -24.53 15.00
CA HIS A 98 -4.65 -23.24 15.65
C HIS A 98 -5.73 -22.44 14.92
N GLN A 99 -5.79 -22.50 13.58
CA GLN A 99 -6.87 -21.89 12.80
C GLN A 99 -8.21 -22.57 13.10
N TYR A 100 -8.22 -23.91 13.18
CA TYR A 100 -9.42 -24.68 13.54
C TYR A 100 -9.92 -24.32 14.95
N ALA A 101 -9.02 -24.22 15.94
CA ALA A 101 -9.37 -23.83 17.31
C ALA A 101 -9.91 -22.38 17.40
N ALA A 102 -9.35 -21.46 16.60
CA ALA A 102 -9.84 -20.08 16.52
C ALA A 102 -11.24 -20.03 15.89
N ASN A 103 -11.47 -20.69 14.76
CA ASN A 103 -12.78 -20.73 14.09
C ASN A 103 -13.84 -21.41 14.95
N ALA A 104 -13.47 -22.47 15.70
CA ALA A 104 -14.37 -23.16 16.63
C ALA A 104 -14.76 -22.32 17.86
N ARG A 105 -14.10 -21.19 18.14
CA ARG A 105 -14.50 -20.24 19.19
C ARG A 105 -15.62 -19.31 18.71
N TRP A 106 -15.60 -18.90 17.45
CA TRP A 106 -16.64 -18.03 16.87
C TRP A 106 -17.95 -18.79 16.61
N HIS A 107 -17.89 -20.07 16.24
CA HIS A 107 -19.08 -20.90 15.98
C HIS A 107 -19.78 -21.46 17.23
N ARG A 108 -19.29 -21.19 18.45
CA ARG A 108 -19.91 -21.63 19.71
C ARG A 108 -20.61 -20.51 20.49
N GLY A 109 -20.76 -19.33 19.88
CA GLY A 109 -21.45 -18.18 20.47
C GLY A 109 -22.73 -17.75 19.75
N ALA A 110 -23.27 -18.58 18.85
CA ALA A 110 -24.59 -18.46 18.24
C ALA A 110 -25.43 -19.68 18.64
#